data_AF-A0A9X5GSN9-F1
#
_entry.id   AF-A0A9X5GSN9-F1
#
_cell.length_a   1.000
_cell.length_b   1.000
_cell.length_c   1.000
_cell.angle_alpha   90.00
_cell.angle_beta   90.00
_cell.angle_gamma   90.00
#
_symmetry.space_group_name_H-M   'P 1'
#
loop_
_entity.id
_entity.type
_entity.pdbx_description
1 polymer ?
#
loop_
_entity_poly.entity_id
_entity_poly.type
_entity_poly.pdbx_seq_one_letter_code
_entity_poly.pdbx_strand_id
1 'polypeptide(L)'
;MRNSYLLLGNGFSIDIIKKLNKENQIDLVNLFSKGANVCYPKTAEKGFLSRKYTPSLWTLGARTYNSYEESLQLITDIITCANVFNLSAEKRPGEKEPSIHISAYSELSTYLRYLFIYYNNLITDEELIKVSAGIELLDYIISQTKKGRKVYVITYNYDVLLERLLALKGIMFDVYGFVNTGANIIIYKPHGSISFSFRIKVQESSPYSIRAAVEESIAQEAENFEIKYDLSEDYPIVNAIIPPAGDSTRLNLGWIKEIRQGV
;
A
#
# COMPACT_ATOMS: atom_id res chain seq x y z
N MET A 1 -29.44 1.79 -16.35
CA MET A 1 -28.72 2.95 -15.79
C MET A 1 -27.22 2.74 -16.04
N ARG A 2 -26.44 3.78 -16.37
CA ARG A 2 -25.00 3.62 -16.67
C ARG A 2 -24.18 3.81 -15.39
N ASN A 3 -23.41 2.79 -15.02
CA ASN A 3 -22.41 2.86 -13.95
C ASN A 3 -21.17 3.62 -14.43
N SER A 4 -20.39 4.16 -13.50
CA SER A 4 -19.10 4.81 -13.80
C SER A 4 -17.95 3.94 -13.32
N TYR A 5 -16.92 3.78 -14.15
CA TYR A 5 -15.71 3.03 -13.84
C TYR A 5 -14.53 3.98 -13.93
N LEU A 6 -13.75 4.05 -12.86
CA LEU A 6 -12.62 4.96 -12.71
C LEU A 6 -11.37 4.15 -12.40
N LEU A 7 -10.32 4.39 -13.19
CA LEU A 7 -8.98 3.88 -12.90
C LEU A 7 -8.15 5.02 -12.33
N LEU A 8 -7.68 4.87 -11.08
CA LEU A 8 -6.87 5.85 -10.38
C LEU A 8 -5.43 5.34 -10.23
N GLY A 9 -4.49 6.16 -10.68
CA GLY A 9 -3.07 5.99 -10.38
C GLY A 9 -2.58 7.01 -9.36
N ASN A 10 -1.26 7.01 -9.13
CA ASN A 10 -0.60 7.91 -8.17
C ASN A 10 -0.85 9.40 -8.46
N GLY A 11 -1.20 9.78 -9.69
CA GLY A 11 -1.49 11.17 -10.06
C GLY A 11 -2.58 11.83 -9.20
N PHE A 12 -3.58 11.06 -8.75
CA PHE A 12 -4.60 11.57 -7.82
C PHE A 12 -4.00 12.01 -6.49
N SER A 13 -3.22 11.14 -5.86
CA SER A 13 -2.57 11.42 -4.59
C SER A 13 -1.53 12.53 -4.73
N ILE A 14 -0.76 12.55 -5.83
CA ILE A 14 0.22 13.62 -6.13
C ILE A 14 -0.45 14.99 -6.22
N ASP A 15 -1.60 15.10 -6.89
CA ASP A 15 -2.35 16.36 -7.00
C ASP A 15 -2.82 16.86 -5.62
N ILE A 16 -3.26 15.96 -4.74
CA ILE A 16 -3.61 16.30 -3.35
C ILE A 16 -2.38 16.83 -2.60
N ILE A 17 -1.24 16.13 -2.66
CA ILE A 17 -0.01 16.54 -1.98
C ILE A 17 0.46 17.92 -2.48
N LYS A 18 0.33 18.18 -3.78
CA LYS A 18 0.60 19.49 -4.40
C LYS A 18 -0.30 20.58 -3.83
N LYS A 19 -1.62 20.37 -3.81
CA LYS A 19 -2.58 21.33 -3.24
C LYS A 19 -2.33 21.60 -1.74
N LEU A 20 -1.79 20.61 -1.02
CA LEU A 20 -1.39 20.72 0.38
C LEU A 20 -0.02 21.42 0.58
N ASN A 21 0.76 21.66 -0.49
CA ASN A 21 2.14 22.14 -0.44
C ASN A 21 3.07 21.26 0.43
N LYS A 22 2.87 19.93 0.38
CA LYS A 22 3.65 18.96 1.18
C LYS A 22 4.64 18.14 0.36
N GLU A 23 4.91 18.49 -0.90
CA GLU A 23 5.82 17.76 -1.80
C GLU A 23 7.25 17.61 -1.24
N ASN A 24 7.69 18.57 -0.42
CA ASN A 24 9.01 18.49 0.25
C ASN A 24 9.04 17.47 1.40
N GLN A 25 7.88 17.06 1.92
CA GLN A 25 7.74 16.14 3.05
C GLN A 25 7.28 14.75 2.60
N ILE A 26 6.44 14.70 1.56
CA ILE A 26 5.81 13.50 1.02
C ILE A 26 6.24 13.34 -0.44
N ASP A 27 6.93 12.25 -0.72
CA ASP A 27 7.40 11.91 -2.06
C ASP A 27 6.75 10.59 -2.52
N LEU A 28 5.79 10.72 -3.43
CA LEU A 28 5.04 9.59 -3.99
C LEU A 28 5.66 9.06 -5.30
N VAL A 29 6.81 9.62 -5.70
CA VAL A 29 7.51 9.30 -6.95
C VAL A 29 8.81 8.55 -6.63
N ASN A 30 9.65 9.10 -5.76
CA ASN A 30 10.86 8.44 -5.27
C ASN A 30 10.63 7.86 -3.88
N LEU A 31 10.26 6.57 -3.84
CA LEU A 31 9.84 5.87 -2.64
C LEU A 31 10.96 5.70 -1.59
N PHE A 32 12.22 5.92 -1.93
CA PHE A 32 13.33 5.86 -0.97
C PHE A 32 13.71 7.22 -0.37
N SER A 33 13.28 8.33 -0.96
CA SER A 33 13.80 9.67 -0.59
C SER A 33 13.53 10.07 0.86
N LYS A 34 12.45 9.56 1.46
CA LYS A 34 12.07 9.82 2.86
C LYS A 34 12.42 8.69 3.82
N GLY A 35 13.13 7.66 3.38
CA GLY A 35 13.41 6.46 4.17
C GLY A 35 14.19 6.70 5.48
N ALA A 36 14.95 7.81 5.56
CA ALA A 36 15.62 8.23 6.79
C ALA A 36 14.65 8.77 7.85
N ASN A 37 13.49 9.29 7.45
CA ASN A 37 12.50 9.88 8.36
C ASN A 37 11.50 8.86 8.90
N VAL A 38 11.33 7.74 8.20
CA VAL A 38 10.40 6.68 8.59
C VAL A 38 10.95 5.96 9.82
N CYS A 39 10.11 5.83 10.84
CA CYS A 39 10.44 5.07 12.05
C CYS A 39 10.31 3.57 11.81
N TYR A 40 11.17 2.77 12.44
CA TYR A 40 10.99 1.33 12.49
C TYR A 40 9.79 0.98 13.39
N PRO A 41 8.95 0.00 13.03
CA PRO A 41 7.69 -0.25 13.73
C PRO A 41 7.91 -0.67 15.18
N LYS A 42 7.00 -0.26 16.07
CA LYS A 42 7.10 -0.42 17.53
C LYS A 42 8.34 0.25 18.16
N THR A 43 8.98 1.16 17.45
CA THR A 43 10.11 1.94 17.96
C THR A 43 9.94 3.41 17.58
N ALA A 44 10.59 4.30 18.31
CA ALA A 44 10.75 5.70 17.91
C ALA A 44 12.00 5.93 17.04
N GLU A 45 12.71 4.86 16.68
CA GLU A 45 13.97 4.95 15.94
C GLU A 45 13.71 5.22 14.45
N LYS A 46 14.19 6.37 13.99
CA LYS A 46 14.19 6.75 12.58
C LYS A 46 15.23 5.97 11.78
N GLY A 47 15.10 6.02 10.46
CA GLY A 47 16.04 5.36 9.55
C GLY A 47 15.64 3.93 9.23
N PHE A 48 14.35 3.68 8.97
CA PHE A 48 13.89 2.37 8.50
C PHE A 48 14.69 1.93 7.25
N LEU A 49 14.89 2.82 6.27
CA LEU A 49 15.78 2.53 5.15
C LEU A 49 17.25 2.65 5.59
N SER A 50 17.77 1.62 6.25
CA SER A 50 19.14 1.53 6.74
C SER A 50 19.61 0.08 6.78
N ARG A 51 20.94 -0.10 6.85
CA ARG A 51 21.55 -1.44 7.00
C ARG A 51 21.04 -2.21 8.23
N LYS A 52 20.60 -1.52 9.29
CA LYS A 52 20.11 -2.14 10.53
C LYS A 52 18.76 -2.83 10.32
N TYR A 53 17.83 -2.16 9.63
CA TYR A 53 16.44 -2.59 9.54
C TYR A 53 16.05 -3.19 8.19
N THR A 54 16.77 -2.80 7.12
CA THR A 54 16.57 -3.27 5.76
C THR A 54 17.92 -3.66 5.12
N PRO A 55 18.62 -4.66 5.69
CA PRO A 55 19.97 -5.04 5.26
C PRO A 55 20.01 -5.50 3.80
N SER A 56 18.98 -6.19 3.30
CA SER A 56 18.95 -6.70 1.93
C SER A 56 18.75 -5.56 0.92
N LEU A 57 17.79 -4.66 1.16
CA LEU A 57 17.62 -3.44 0.37
C LEU A 57 18.88 -2.58 0.38
N TRP A 58 19.49 -2.41 1.55
CA TRP A 58 20.71 -1.64 1.68
C TRP A 58 21.86 -2.27 0.89
N THR A 59 21.97 -3.58 0.91
CA THR A 59 23.01 -4.32 0.17
C THR A 59 22.80 -4.21 -1.34
N LEU A 60 21.54 -4.22 -1.82
CA LEU A 60 21.20 -4.01 -3.23
C LEU A 60 21.29 -2.54 -3.69
N GLY A 61 21.61 -1.61 -2.77
CA GLY A 61 21.90 -0.22 -3.12
C GLY A 61 20.80 0.79 -2.81
N ALA A 62 19.75 0.42 -2.08
CA ALA A 62 18.68 1.36 -1.72
C ALA A 62 19.20 2.43 -0.75
N ARG A 63 19.12 3.70 -1.14
CA ARG A 63 19.60 4.86 -0.40
C ARG A 63 18.59 5.99 -0.49
N THR A 64 18.54 6.82 0.55
CA THR A 64 17.66 7.99 0.59
C THR A 64 18.08 9.10 -0.37
N TYR A 65 19.32 9.09 -0.83
CA TYR A 65 19.86 10.03 -1.82
C TYR A 65 19.81 9.49 -3.25
N ASN A 66 19.24 8.29 -3.49
CA ASN A 66 19.05 7.83 -4.86
C ASN A 66 18.15 8.81 -5.62
N SER A 67 18.50 9.03 -6.89
CA SER A 67 17.62 9.67 -7.85
C SER A 67 16.33 8.86 -8.05
N TYR A 68 15.33 9.49 -8.67
CA TYR A 68 14.08 8.79 -9.01
C TYR A 68 14.36 7.58 -9.91
N GLU A 69 15.22 7.75 -10.91
CA GLU A 69 15.56 6.73 -11.90
C GLU A 69 16.28 5.54 -11.26
N GLU A 70 17.25 5.80 -10.37
CA GLU A 70 17.95 4.75 -9.62
C GLU A 70 17.00 3.98 -8.69
N SER A 71 16.15 4.70 -7.96
CA SER A 71 15.16 4.09 -7.06
C SER A 71 14.16 3.22 -7.85
N LEU A 72 13.66 3.73 -8.98
CA LEU A 72 12.72 3.01 -9.83
C LEU A 72 13.37 1.74 -10.40
N GLN A 73 14.59 1.84 -10.94
CA GLN A 73 15.32 0.71 -11.48
C GLN A 73 15.53 -0.37 -10.41
N LEU A 74 15.99 0.02 -9.21
CA LEU A 74 16.22 -0.93 -8.12
C LEU A 74 14.94 -1.65 -7.69
N ILE A 75 13.83 -0.92 -7.58
CA ILE A 75 12.51 -1.49 -7.25
C ILE A 75 12.11 -2.49 -8.35
N THR A 76 12.21 -2.11 -9.62
CA THR A 76 11.92 -3.01 -10.75
C THR A 76 12.79 -4.26 -10.74
N ASP A 77 14.08 -4.15 -10.44
CA ASP A 77 14.99 -5.29 -10.38
C ASP A 77 14.62 -6.26 -9.24
N ILE A 78 14.36 -5.74 -8.04
CA ILE A 78 13.93 -6.55 -6.88
C ILE A 78 12.67 -7.34 -7.22
N ILE A 79 11.67 -6.67 -7.80
CA ILE A 79 10.40 -7.28 -8.17
C ILE A 79 10.57 -8.30 -9.31
N THR A 80 11.37 -7.99 -10.31
CA THR A 80 11.66 -8.90 -11.43
C THR A 80 12.34 -10.17 -10.92
N CYS A 81 13.36 -10.04 -10.08
CA CYS A 81 14.06 -11.17 -9.48
C CYS A 81 13.14 -12.01 -8.58
N ALA A 82 12.31 -11.38 -7.74
CA ALA A 82 11.33 -12.08 -6.91
C ALA A 82 10.32 -12.86 -7.76
N ASN A 83 9.83 -12.26 -8.86
CA ASN A 83 8.91 -12.93 -9.79
C ASN A 83 9.56 -14.12 -10.50
N VAL A 84 10.82 -13.98 -10.95
CA VAL A 84 11.57 -15.07 -11.58
C VAL A 84 11.83 -16.19 -10.58
N PHE A 85 12.19 -15.87 -9.34
CA PHE A 85 12.38 -16.86 -8.29
C PHE A 85 11.11 -17.68 -8.06
N ASN A 86 9.96 -17.02 -7.91
CA ASN A 86 8.67 -17.69 -7.72
C ASN A 86 8.28 -18.58 -8.92
N LEU A 87 8.61 -18.17 -10.16
CA LEU A 87 8.41 -19.01 -11.35
C LEU A 87 9.36 -20.22 -11.38
N SER A 88 10.58 -20.06 -10.90
CA SER A 88 11.58 -21.13 -10.86
C SER A 88 11.42 -22.10 -9.69
N ALA A 89 10.59 -21.75 -8.71
CA ALA A 89 10.29 -22.54 -7.51
C ALA A 89 9.41 -23.77 -7.78
N GLU A 90 9.39 -24.29 -9.02
CA GLU A 90 9.11 -25.70 -9.25
C GLU A 90 10.20 -26.56 -8.57
N LYS A 91 9.98 -26.84 -7.28
CA LYS A 91 10.53 -27.97 -6.52
C LYS A 91 12.03 -28.24 -6.71
N ARG A 92 12.90 -27.46 -6.07
CA ARG A 92 14.25 -27.94 -5.69
C ARG A 92 14.30 -28.23 -4.18
N PRO A 93 14.25 -29.50 -3.76
CA PRO A 93 14.41 -29.84 -2.35
C PRO A 93 15.85 -29.49 -1.92
N GLY A 94 16.01 -28.52 -1.01
CA GLY A 94 17.30 -28.28 -0.33
C GLY A 94 17.85 -26.85 -0.34
N GLU A 95 17.29 -25.91 -1.11
CA GLU A 95 17.67 -24.49 -1.01
C GLU A 95 17.03 -23.88 0.25
N LYS A 96 17.83 -23.75 1.32
CA LYS A 96 17.35 -23.34 2.66
C LYS A 96 17.34 -21.84 2.91
N GLU A 97 17.96 -21.02 2.06
CA GLU A 97 18.02 -19.58 2.28
C GLU A 97 17.28 -18.81 1.19
N PRO A 98 16.37 -17.89 1.55
CA PRO A 98 15.75 -17.01 0.57
C PRO A 98 16.84 -16.18 -0.12
N SER A 99 16.78 -16.10 -1.45
CA SER A 99 17.70 -15.23 -2.18
C SER A 99 17.62 -13.80 -1.64
N ILE A 100 18.71 -13.05 -1.72
CA ILE A 100 18.76 -11.64 -1.29
C ILE A 100 17.61 -10.81 -1.86
N HIS A 101 17.12 -11.15 -3.06
CA HIS A 101 16.00 -10.48 -3.72
C HIS A 101 14.65 -10.80 -3.06
N ILE A 102 14.44 -12.02 -2.54
CA ILE A 102 13.23 -12.36 -1.79
C ILE A 102 13.22 -11.63 -0.44
N SER A 103 14.36 -11.62 0.26
CA SER A 103 14.51 -10.85 1.50
C SER A 103 14.31 -9.35 1.26
N ALA A 104 14.91 -8.81 0.19
CA ALA A 104 14.73 -7.41 -0.22
C ALA A 104 13.28 -7.09 -0.61
N TYR A 105 12.55 -8.01 -1.24
CA TYR A 105 11.13 -7.84 -1.54
C TYR A 105 10.30 -7.75 -0.26
N SER A 106 10.53 -8.64 0.71
CA SER A 106 9.86 -8.58 2.01
C SER A 106 10.15 -7.26 2.73
N GLU A 107 11.42 -6.85 2.78
CA GLU A 107 11.85 -5.56 3.32
C GLU A 107 11.18 -4.39 2.59
N LEU A 108 11.09 -4.43 1.25
CA LEU A 108 10.44 -3.39 0.43
C LEU A 108 8.95 -3.29 0.75
N SER A 109 8.23 -4.41 0.74
CA SER A 109 6.80 -4.44 1.05
C SER A 109 6.52 -3.85 2.43
N THR A 110 7.27 -4.27 3.45
CA THR A 110 7.12 -3.74 4.80
C THR A 110 7.49 -2.25 4.86
N TYR A 111 8.63 -1.86 4.29
CA TYR A 111 9.05 -0.45 4.23
C TYR A 111 7.97 0.43 3.58
N LEU A 112 7.39 0.00 2.46
CA LEU A 112 6.32 0.73 1.78
C LEU A 112 5.10 0.92 2.68
N ARG A 113 4.67 -0.10 3.42
CA ARG A 113 3.55 0.04 4.38
C ARG A 113 3.80 1.22 5.33
N TYR A 114 4.95 1.23 5.99
CA TYR A 114 5.26 2.23 7.01
C TYR A 114 5.65 3.59 6.43
N LEU A 115 6.19 3.64 5.20
CA LEU A 115 6.36 4.88 4.45
C LEU A 115 5.01 5.56 4.20
N PHE A 116 4.01 4.80 3.75
CA PHE A 116 2.69 5.34 3.46
C PHE A 116 1.88 5.65 4.74
N ILE A 117 2.10 4.92 5.84
CA ILE A 117 1.59 5.31 7.17
C ILE A 117 2.23 6.63 7.62
N TYR A 118 3.55 6.77 7.47
CA TYR A 118 4.27 8.00 7.77
C TYR A 118 3.71 9.18 6.96
N TYR A 119 3.49 9.02 5.65
CA TYR A 119 2.87 10.03 4.80
C TYR A 119 1.43 10.36 5.21
N ASN A 120 0.62 9.36 5.54
CA ASN A 120 -0.75 9.57 6.01
C ASN A 120 -0.80 10.44 7.29
N ASN A 121 0.14 10.21 8.21
CA ASN A 121 0.23 10.93 9.49
C ASN A 121 0.75 12.36 9.35
N LEU A 122 1.37 12.72 8.22
CA LEU A 122 1.79 14.09 7.93
C LEU A 122 0.64 14.99 7.44
N ILE A 123 -0.54 14.42 7.20
CA ILE A 123 -1.69 15.11 6.63
C ILE A 123 -2.83 15.07 7.65
N THR A 124 -3.28 16.25 8.12
CA THR A 124 -4.43 16.32 9.03
C THR A 124 -5.76 16.32 8.27
N ASP A 125 -6.85 16.02 8.98
CA ASP A 125 -8.18 16.04 8.39
C ASP A 125 -8.64 17.45 8.03
N GLU A 126 -8.25 18.48 8.81
CA GLU A 126 -8.53 19.88 8.50
C GLU A 126 -7.87 20.31 7.19
N GLU A 127 -6.61 19.87 6.99
CA GLU A 127 -5.87 20.11 5.76
C GLU A 127 -6.57 19.46 4.55
N LEU A 128 -7.01 18.20 4.67
CA LEU A 128 -7.74 17.50 3.61
C LEU A 128 -9.08 18.15 3.28
N ILE A 129 -9.85 18.56 4.31
CA ILE A 129 -11.12 19.26 4.11
C ILE A 129 -10.90 20.53 3.31
N LYS A 130 -9.86 21.30 3.62
CA LYS A 130 -9.54 22.57 2.94
C LYS A 130 -9.26 22.37 1.45
N VAL A 131 -8.54 21.31 1.06
CA VAL A 131 -8.21 21.06 -0.35
C VAL A 131 -9.31 20.28 -1.09
N SER A 132 -10.23 19.62 -0.38
CA SER A 132 -11.27 18.78 -0.96
C SER A 132 -12.18 19.50 -1.98
N ALA A 133 -12.41 20.81 -1.82
CA ALA A 133 -13.26 21.61 -2.71
C ALA A 133 -12.62 21.88 -4.09
N GLY A 134 -11.34 21.56 -4.27
CA GLY A 134 -10.62 21.76 -5.52
C GLY A 134 -10.24 20.46 -6.24
N ILE A 135 -10.83 19.32 -5.88
CA ILE A 135 -10.49 18.01 -6.46
C ILE A 135 -11.62 17.60 -7.42
N GLU A 136 -11.44 17.90 -8.71
CA GLU A 136 -12.47 17.69 -9.75
C GLU A 136 -12.97 16.24 -9.82
N LEU A 137 -12.08 15.27 -9.60
CA LEU A 137 -12.44 13.86 -9.57
C LEU A 137 -13.39 13.54 -8.41
N LEU A 138 -13.18 14.13 -7.24
CA LEU A 138 -14.04 13.94 -6.07
C LEU A 138 -15.44 14.51 -6.35
N ASP A 139 -15.50 15.70 -6.95
CA ASP A 139 -16.77 16.31 -7.38
C ASP A 139 -17.48 15.44 -8.42
N TYR A 140 -16.75 14.87 -9.37
CA TYR A 140 -17.30 13.93 -10.33
C TYR A 140 -17.91 12.71 -9.64
N ILE A 141 -17.18 12.04 -8.75
CA ILE A 141 -17.65 10.87 -7.99
C ILE A 141 -18.93 11.21 -7.24
N ILE A 142 -18.94 12.31 -6.49
CA ILE A 142 -20.11 12.80 -5.74
C ILE A 142 -21.29 13.08 -6.67
N SER A 143 -21.05 13.67 -7.85
CA SER A 143 -22.13 13.96 -8.80
C SER A 143 -22.79 12.69 -9.35
N GLN A 144 -22.02 11.60 -9.52
CA GLN A 144 -22.56 10.33 -10.01
C GLN A 144 -23.39 9.62 -8.93
N THR A 145 -22.93 9.63 -7.67
CA THR A 145 -23.66 9.02 -6.56
C THR A 145 -24.99 9.74 -6.28
N LYS A 146 -25.00 11.08 -6.38
CA LYS A 146 -26.25 11.88 -6.31
C LYS A 146 -27.25 11.55 -7.41
N LYS A 147 -26.79 11.04 -8.57
CA LYS A 147 -27.64 10.55 -9.67
C LYS A 147 -28.11 9.10 -9.47
N GLY A 148 -27.87 8.51 -8.29
CA GLY A 148 -28.19 7.12 -7.98
C GLY A 148 -27.35 6.10 -8.74
N ARG A 149 -26.18 6.51 -9.28
CA ARG A 149 -25.31 5.63 -10.05
C ARG A 149 -24.27 4.98 -9.14
N LYS A 150 -23.92 3.73 -9.44
CA LYS A 150 -22.74 3.10 -8.86
C LYS A 150 -21.46 3.64 -9.51
N VAL A 151 -20.46 3.89 -8.69
CA VAL A 151 -19.11 4.31 -9.07
C VAL A 151 -18.14 3.25 -8.61
N TYR A 152 -17.46 2.63 -9.56
CA TYR A 152 -16.44 1.62 -9.34
C TYR A 152 -15.08 2.29 -9.50
N VAL A 153 -14.26 2.27 -8.46
CA VAL A 153 -12.94 2.90 -8.43
C VAL A 153 -11.88 1.83 -8.26
N ILE A 154 -11.07 1.62 -9.28
CA ILE A 154 -9.90 0.74 -9.21
C ILE A 154 -8.68 1.62 -8.96
N THR A 155 -7.99 1.42 -7.84
CA THR A 155 -6.79 2.20 -7.50
C THR A 155 -5.63 1.28 -7.14
N TYR A 156 -4.45 1.59 -7.67
CA TYR A 156 -3.22 0.86 -7.37
C TYR A 156 -2.40 1.55 -6.27
N ASN A 157 -2.92 2.63 -5.69
CA ASN A 157 -2.24 3.41 -4.66
C ASN A 157 -2.38 2.71 -3.30
N TYR A 158 -1.30 2.69 -2.52
CA TYR A 158 -1.30 2.13 -1.16
C TYR A 158 -1.92 3.07 -0.12
N ASP A 159 -1.94 4.37 -0.38
CA ASP A 159 -2.50 5.39 0.52
C ASP A 159 -4.02 5.27 0.65
N VAL A 160 -4.60 5.98 1.62
CA VAL A 160 -6.04 6.00 1.93
C VAL A 160 -6.66 7.38 1.69
N LEU A 161 -6.06 8.22 0.83
CA LEU A 161 -6.48 9.62 0.67
C LEU A 161 -7.90 9.74 0.13
N LEU A 162 -8.28 8.90 -0.85
CA LEU A 162 -9.64 8.89 -1.37
C LEU A 162 -10.64 8.50 -0.29
N GLU A 163 -10.36 7.42 0.45
CA GLU A 163 -11.21 6.95 1.54
C GLU A 163 -11.39 8.00 2.63
N ARG A 164 -10.30 8.66 3.05
CA ARG A 164 -10.35 9.77 4.02
C ARG A 164 -11.21 10.92 3.50
N LEU A 165 -11.01 11.35 2.25
CA LEU A 165 -11.82 12.43 1.66
C LEU A 165 -13.31 12.09 1.59
N LEU A 166 -13.66 10.85 1.22
CA LEU A 166 -15.04 10.38 1.19
C LEU A 166 -15.64 10.36 2.60
N ALA A 167 -14.91 9.83 3.58
CA ALA A 167 -15.34 9.78 4.98
C ALA A 167 -15.56 11.18 5.56
N LEU A 168 -14.63 12.12 5.34
CA LEU A 168 -14.73 13.52 5.79
C LEU A 168 -15.92 14.27 5.17
N LYS A 169 -16.41 13.82 4.01
CA LYS A 169 -17.63 14.33 3.36
C LYS A 169 -18.90 13.57 3.76
N GLY A 170 -18.80 12.59 4.65
CA GLY A 170 -19.94 11.75 5.07
C GLY A 170 -20.46 10.83 3.97
N ILE A 171 -19.62 10.49 2.99
CA ILE A 171 -20.01 9.64 1.86
C ILE A 171 -19.62 8.20 2.18
N MET A 172 -20.61 7.32 2.23
CA MET A 172 -20.36 5.88 2.41
C MET A 172 -19.73 5.28 1.15
N PHE A 173 -18.79 4.39 1.37
CA PHE A 173 -18.13 3.60 0.33
C PHE A 173 -17.83 2.21 0.86
N ASP A 174 -17.78 1.26 -0.06
CA ASP A 174 -17.39 -0.13 0.20
C ASP A 174 -15.99 -0.35 -0.36
N VAL A 175 -15.15 -1.08 0.39
CA VAL A 175 -13.90 -1.62 -0.13
C VAL A 175 -14.15 -3.07 -0.50
N TYR A 176 -14.15 -3.35 -1.80
CA TYR A 176 -14.52 -4.66 -2.32
C TYR A 176 -13.60 -5.75 -1.77
N GLY A 177 -14.19 -6.89 -1.39
CA GLY A 177 -13.49 -8.00 -0.73
C GLY A 177 -13.42 -7.90 0.80
N PHE A 178 -13.78 -6.77 1.41
CA PHE A 178 -13.70 -6.59 2.87
C PHE A 178 -14.97 -6.02 3.50
N VAL A 179 -15.59 -5.03 2.86
CA VAL A 179 -16.76 -4.33 3.38
C VAL A 179 -17.86 -4.32 2.32
N ASN A 180 -19.09 -4.64 2.74
CA ASN A 180 -20.27 -4.63 1.88
C ASN A 180 -21.47 -4.05 2.64
N THR A 181 -21.56 -2.73 2.68
CA THR A 181 -22.68 -1.98 3.25
C THR A 181 -23.78 -1.70 2.21
N GLY A 182 -23.52 -1.98 0.93
CA GLY A 182 -24.40 -1.61 -0.17
C GLY A 182 -24.19 -0.18 -0.66
N ALA A 183 -23.01 0.40 -0.40
CA ALA A 183 -22.68 1.75 -0.81
C ALA A 183 -22.64 1.90 -2.35
N ASN A 184 -22.89 3.12 -2.82
CA ASN A 184 -22.84 3.42 -4.26
C ASN A 184 -21.40 3.60 -4.79
N ILE A 185 -20.42 3.77 -3.91
CA ILE A 185 -19.00 3.83 -4.27
C ILE A 185 -18.36 2.52 -3.85
N ILE A 186 -17.71 1.84 -4.79
CA ILE A 186 -17.01 0.57 -4.56
C ILE A 186 -15.56 0.76 -4.97
N ILE A 187 -14.63 0.57 -4.03
CA ILE A 187 -13.19 0.78 -4.22
C ILE A 187 -12.50 -0.58 -4.27
N TYR A 188 -11.63 -0.76 -5.27
CA TYR A 188 -10.81 -1.94 -5.49
C TYR A 188 -9.34 -1.56 -5.33
N LYS A 189 -8.59 -2.30 -4.50
CA LYS A 189 -7.17 -2.08 -4.24
C LYS A 189 -6.34 -3.34 -4.52
N PRO A 190 -6.12 -3.70 -5.80
CA PRO A 190 -5.45 -4.94 -6.18
C PRO A 190 -3.99 -5.06 -5.73
N HIS A 191 -3.29 -3.96 -5.42
CA HIS A 191 -1.93 -3.99 -4.86
C HIS A 191 -1.90 -3.95 -3.32
N GLY A 192 -3.07 -4.01 -2.69
CA GLY A 192 -3.20 -3.83 -1.25
C GLY A 192 -3.26 -2.36 -0.84
N SER A 193 -3.26 -2.12 0.46
CA SER A 193 -3.48 -0.81 1.06
C SER A 193 -2.88 -0.78 2.46
N ILE A 194 -2.45 0.40 2.92
CA ILE A 194 -2.10 0.56 4.33
C ILE A 194 -3.30 0.36 5.27
N SER A 195 -4.53 0.50 4.75
CA SER A 195 -5.75 0.20 5.52
C SER A 195 -6.03 -1.30 5.69
N PHE A 196 -5.37 -2.17 4.92
CA PHE A 196 -5.55 -3.61 5.04
C PHE A 196 -4.71 -4.09 6.21
N SER A 197 -5.38 -4.42 7.30
CA SER A 197 -4.72 -4.82 8.52
C SER A 197 -5.10 -6.24 8.90
N PHE A 198 -4.10 -7.10 9.07
CA PHE A 198 -4.35 -8.46 9.54
C PHE A 198 -4.83 -8.42 10.99
N ARG A 199 -5.85 -9.21 11.33
CA ARG A 199 -6.46 -9.22 12.67
C ARG A 199 -5.47 -9.60 13.75
N ILE A 200 -4.55 -10.51 13.45
CA ILE A 200 -3.49 -10.91 14.39
C ILE A 200 -2.34 -9.88 14.31
N LYS A 201 -1.98 -9.32 15.48
CA LYS A 201 -0.91 -8.33 15.61
C LYS A 201 0.34 -8.94 16.25
N VAL A 202 1.47 -8.29 16.07
CA VAL A 202 2.69 -8.57 16.84
C VAL A 202 2.39 -8.31 18.32
N GLN A 203 2.65 -9.29 19.18
CA GLN A 203 2.42 -9.17 20.62
C GLN A 203 3.12 -7.94 21.19
N GLU A 204 2.50 -7.27 22.16
CA GLU A 204 3.01 -6.02 22.74
C GLU A 204 4.44 -6.17 23.28
N SER A 205 4.73 -7.28 23.96
CA SER A 205 6.06 -7.61 24.51
C SER A 205 7.10 -8.02 23.47
N SER A 206 6.71 -8.29 22.23
CA SER A 206 7.61 -8.78 21.18
C SER A 206 8.12 -7.64 20.29
N PRO A 207 9.41 -7.62 19.90
CA PRO A 207 9.90 -6.69 18.90
C PRO A 207 9.23 -6.95 17.55
N TYR A 208 9.10 -5.90 16.73
CA TYR A 208 8.68 -6.09 15.35
C TYR A 208 9.81 -6.75 14.54
N SER A 209 9.45 -7.67 13.64
CA SER A 209 10.39 -8.29 12.71
C SER A 209 9.77 -8.41 11.33
N ILE A 210 10.58 -8.15 10.30
CA ILE A 210 10.17 -8.32 8.90
C ILE A 210 10.18 -9.82 8.60
N ARG A 211 9.05 -10.36 8.15
CA ARG A 211 8.92 -11.79 7.81
C ARG A 211 9.27 -12.01 6.34
N ALA A 212 10.09 -13.02 6.07
CA ALA A 212 10.47 -13.45 4.72
C ALA A 212 9.39 -14.31 4.02
N ALA A 213 8.12 -14.10 4.34
CA ALA A 213 7.02 -15.01 3.98
C ALA A 213 6.01 -14.31 3.04
N VAL A 214 6.50 -13.90 1.87
CA VAL A 214 5.70 -13.20 0.86
C VAL A 214 4.50 -14.06 0.42
N GLU A 215 4.73 -15.35 0.16
CA GLU A 215 3.69 -16.30 -0.23
C GLU A 215 2.65 -16.49 0.87
N GLU A 216 3.07 -16.67 2.13
CA GLU A 216 2.14 -16.80 3.25
C GLU A 216 1.27 -15.56 3.43
N SER A 217 1.85 -14.37 3.19
CA SER A 217 1.16 -13.09 3.30
C SER A 217 0.08 -12.92 2.22
N ILE A 218 0.37 -13.39 1.00
CA ILE A 218 -0.53 -13.33 -0.15
C ILE A 218 -1.61 -14.43 -0.07
N ALA A 219 -1.27 -15.59 0.49
CA ALA A 219 -2.17 -16.73 0.62
C ALA A 219 -3.24 -16.55 1.72
N GLN A 220 -3.16 -15.52 2.56
CA GLN A 220 -4.17 -15.28 3.59
C GLN A 220 -5.52 -14.88 2.97
N GLU A 221 -6.60 -15.43 3.50
CA GLU A 221 -7.98 -15.07 3.13
C GLU A 221 -8.36 -13.65 3.60
N ALA A 222 -9.24 -12.96 2.88
CA ALA A 222 -9.60 -11.56 3.20
C ALA A 222 -10.31 -11.44 4.56
N GLU A 223 -11.03 -12.47 5.00
CA GLU A 223 -11.71 -12.53 6.30
C GLU A 223 -10.76 -12.35 7.50
N ASN A 224 -9.48 -12.71 7.34
CA ASN A 224 -8.45 -12.54 8.35
C ASN A 224 -7.93 -11.10 8.45
N PHE A 225 -8.40 -10.22 7.56
CA PHE A 225 -8.11 -8.79 7.58
C PHE A 225 -9.32 -7.98 8.04
N GLU A 226 -9.02 -6.76 8.43
CA GLU A 226 -9.97 -5.70 8.74
C GLU A 226 -9.50 -4.40 8.07
N ILE A 227 -10.45 -3.52 7.77
CA ILE A 227 -10.15 -2.19 7.25
C ILE A 227 -9.95 -1.23 8.43
N LYS A 228 -8.76 -0.65 8.54
CA LYS A 228 -8.42 0.36 9.55
C LYS A 228 -7.95 1.66 8.90
N TYR A 229 -8.30 2.78 9.51
CA TYR A 229 -7.79 4.11 9.12
C TYR A 229 -6.97 4.78 10.22
N ASP A 230 -7.15 4.38 11.49
CA ASP A 230 -6.18 4.64 12.54
C ASP A 230 -5.10 3.55 12.51
N LEU A 231 -3.89 3.97 12.15
CA LEU A 231 -2.74 3.11 11.89
C LEU A 231 -1.58 3.39 12.84
N SER A 232 -1.78 4.26 13.83
CA SER A 232 -0.73 4.71 14.77
C SER A 232 -0.10 3.57 15.56
N GLU A 233 -0.90 2.56 15.93
CA GLU A 233 -0.47 1.36 16.66
C GLU A 233 -0.77 0.06 15.90
N ASP A 234 -0.79 0.12 14.57
CA ASP A 234 -1.16 -1.03 13.75
C ASP A 234 0.07 -1.83 13.26
N TYR A 235 0.31 -2.96 13.94
CA TYR A 235 1.47 -3.84 13.70
C TYR A 235 1.03 -5.27 13.33
N PRO A 236 0.40 -5.48 12.16
CA PRO A 236 -0.05 -6.80 11.76
C PRO A 236 1.13 -7.74 11.52
N ILE A 237 0.92 -9.04 11.79
CA ILE A 237 1.94 -10.06 11.49
C ILE A 237 2.06 -10.40 9.99
N VAL A 238 1.08 -9.96 9.20
CA VAL A 238 0.97 -10.16 7.75
C VAL A 238 0.80 -8.78 7.10
N ASN A 239 1.54 -8.53 6.01
CA ASN A 239 1.50 -7.25 5.32
C ASN A 239 0.78 -7.38 3.97
N ALA A 240 -0.38 -6.73 3.84
CA ALA A 240 -1.15 -6.69 2.61
C ALA A 240 -0.70 -5.53 1.69
N ILE A 241 0.59 -5.53 1.33
CA ILE A 241 1.18 -4.61 0.33
C ILE A 241 1.94 -5.45 -0.69
N ILE A 242 1.58 -5.27 -1.95
CA ILE A 242 2.29 -5.84 -3.10
C ILE A 242 3.05 -4.71 -3.77
N PRO A 243 4.40 -4.68 -3.72
CA PRO A 243 5.22 -3.74 -4.46
C PRO A 243 4.83 -3.64 -5.95
N PRO A 244 5.03 -2.47 -6.58
CA PRO A 244 4.58 -2.22 -7.96
C PRO A 244 5.26 -3.17 -8.95
N ALA A 245 4.62 -3.53 -10.06
CA ALA A 245 5.10 -4.54 -11.01
C ALA A 245 5.22 -6.00 -10.49
N GLY A 246 4.79 -6.27 -9.25
CA GLY A 246 4.37 -7.62 -8.88
C GLY A 246 3.18 -7.98 -9.77
N ASP A 247 3.36 -8.94 -10.67
CA ASP A 247 2.31 -9.31 -11.62
C ASP A 247 1.19 -9.99 -10.84
N SER A 248 0.25 -9.18 -10.35
CA SER A 248 -0.86 -9.65 -9.53
C SER A 248 -1.73 -10.64 -10.32
N THR A 249 -1.63 -10.70 -11.66
CA THR A 249 -2.28 -11.73 -12.48
C THR A 249 -1.76 -13.14 -12.24
N ARG A 250 -0.58 -13.27 -11.64
CA ARG A 250 0.03 -14.55 -11.27
C ARG A 250 -0.33 -15.01 -9.85
N LEU A 251 -0.85 -14.10 -9.02
CA LEU A 251 -1.19 -14.35 -7.62
C LEU A 251 -2.71 -14.49 -7.46
N ASN A 252 -3.27 -15.59 -7.96
CA ASN A 252 -4.70 -15.90 -7.82
C ASN A 252 -5.02 -16.62 -6.50
N LEU A 253 -4.54 -16.08 -5.38
CA LEU A 253 -4.61 -16.68 -4.04
C LEU A 253 -5.10 -15.65 -3.01
N GLY A 254 -5.73 -16.14 -1.94
CA GLY A 254 -6.15 -15.36 -0.77
C GLY A 254 -6.97 -14.11 -1.10
N TRP A 255 -6.73 -13.04 -0.32
CA TRP A 255 -7.41 -11.76 -0.40
C TRP A 255 -7.32 -11.09 -1.79
N ILE A 256 -6.25 -11.34 -2.55
CA ILE A 256 -6.08 -10.79 -3.90
C ILE A 256 -7.12 -11.38 -4.85
N LYS A 257 -7.37 -12.69 -4.76
CA LYS A 257 -8.38 -13.38 -5.56
C LYS A 257 -9.77 -12.82 -5.27
N GLU A 258 -10.09 -12.56 -4.01
CA GLU A 258 -11.36 -11.95 -3.62
C GLU A 258 -11.55 -10.57 -4.25
N ILE A 259 -10.56 -9.68 -4.15
CA ILE A 259 -10.66 -8.33 -4.74
C ILE A 259 -10.89 -8.40 -6.25
N ARG A 260 -10.22 -9.33 -6.93
CA ARG A 260 -10.26 -9.48 -8.38
C ARG A 260 -11.56 -10.06 -8.92
N GLN A 261 -12.31 -10.81 -8.13
CA GLN A 261 -13.61 -11.34 -8.57
C GLN A 261 -14.62 -10.24 -8.92
N GLY A 262 -14.43 -9.02 -8.41
CA GLY A 262 -15.32 -7.90 -8.69
C GLY A 262 -14.80 -6.88 -9.69
N VAL A 263 -13.59 -7.08 -10.26
CA VAL A 263 -13.00 -6.25 -11.32
C VAL A 263 -13.34 -6.86 -12.67
#